data_AF-A0A937PIG5-F1
#
_entry.id   AF-A0A937PIG5-F1
#
_cell.length_a   1.000
_cell.length_b   1.000
_cell.length_c   1.000
_cell.angle_alpha   90.00
_cell.angle_beta   90.00
_cell.angle_gamma   90.00
#
_symmetry.space_group_name_H-M   'P 1'
#
loop_
_entity.id
_entity.type
_entity.pdbx_description
1 polymer ?
#
loop_
_entity_poly.entity_id
_entity_poly.type
_entity_poly.pdbx_seq_one_letter_code
_entity_poly.pdbx_strand_id
1 'polypeptide(L)'
;MNLRRFINHRKFYLPFFAVFIIYFYSSVINKFSDSFKGAFFGFIVGIGTFIFSKFMETQTKRYNALVYIEQELQACINDLSDNKFQIDKILESDELTLLFPCELRLTEEHIKHLGRMGLKNDIFSLYVDFKKYNHSIKTALEIYERNVSTFKNFESQGFTRTSDIKAIIKSYHQYFKTQLKEINAFGDKVFEGIKTCLIKIRFFAKVDKTLFASNLGQAYYDKKEFEKWLTEDKKRLEYEIEETAKRDEEERKNVSR
;
A
#
# COMPACT_ATOMS: atom_id res chain seq x y z
N MET A 1 20.50 -15.25 30.87
CA MET A 1 19.70 -14.06 31.28
C MET A 1 18.24 -14.49 31.41
N ASN A 2 17.64 -14.32 32.58
CA ASN A 2 16.52 -15.12 33.11
C ASN A 2 15.17 -14.98 32.37
N LEU A 3 14.70 -16.08 31.75
CA LEU A 3 13.33 -16.25 31.20
C LEU A 3 12.22 -16.15 32.26
N ARG A 4 12.55 -16.24 33.56
CA ARG A 4 11.58 -16.17 34.68
C ARG A 4 11.11 -14.77 35.05
N ARG A 5 11.80 -13.68 34.64
CA ARG A 5 11.36 -12.31 34.96
C ARG A 5 10.42 -11.70 33.93
N PHE A 6 10.28 -12.29 32.74
CA PHE A 6 9.45 -11.73 31.67
C PHE A 6 7.99 -12.19 31.68
N ILE A 7 7.66 -13.23 32.45
CA ILE A 7 6.30 -13.78 32.58
C ILE A 7 5.42 -12.95 33.54
N ASN A 8 6.02 -12.06 34.35
CA ASN A 8 5.32 -11.39 35.46
C ASN A 8 4.58 -10.08 35.14
N HIS A 9 4.66 -9.52 33.93
CA HIS A 9 4.01 -8.23 33.63
C HIS A 9 2.93 -8.25 32.54
N ARG A 10 2.63 -9.40 31.92
CA ARG A 10 1.79 -9.46 30.71
C ARG A 10 0.43 -10.15 30.86
N LYS A 11 0.02 -10.50 32.08
CA LYS A 11 -1.30 -11.11 32.39
C LYS A 11 -2.15 -10.26 33.35
N PHE A 12 -1.91 -8.96 33.46
CA PHE A 12 -2.34 -8.20 34.64
C PHE A 12 -3.58 -7.31 34.48
N TYR A 13 -4.33 -7.37 33.37
CA TYR A 13 -5.52 -6.49 33.24
C TYR A 13 -6.83 -7.24 32.99
N LEU A 14 -6.89 -8.25 32.10
CA LEU A 14 -8.12 -9.04 31.94
C LEU A 14 -8.39 -9.95 33.16
N PRO A 15 -7.40 -10.67 33.71
CA PRO A 15 -7.56 -11.42 34.94
C PRO A 15 -7.79 -10.50 36.13
N PHE A 16 -7.18 -9.31 36.15
CA PHE A 16 -7.42 -8.34 37.24
C PHE A 16 -8.81 -7.74 37.19
N PHE A 17 -9.36 -7.43 36.01
CA PHE A 17 -10.72 -6.92 35.89
C PHE A 17 -11.75 -8.00 36.21
N ALA A 18 -11.54 -9.24 35.75
CA ALA A 18 -12.38 -10.37 36.11
C ALA A 18 -12.27 -10.71 37.61
N VAL A 19 -11.07 -10.75 38.18
CA VAL A 19 -10.83 -10.97 39.62
C VAL A 19 -11.36 -9.81 40.44
N PHE A 20 -11.25 -8.56 39.98
CA PHE A 20 -11.84 -7.39 40.63
C PHE A 20 -13.36 -7.43 40.59
N ILE A 21 -13.98 -7.77 39.45
CA ILE A 21 -15.44 -7.96 39.37
C ILE A 21 -15.88 -9.10 40.28
N ILE A 22 -15.21 -10.26 40.26
CA ILE A 22 -15.54 -11.41 41.10
C ILE A 22 -15.36 -11.06 42.59
N TYR A 23 -14.25 -10.40 42.94
CA TYR A 23 -13.97 -9.99 44.31
C TYR A 23 -14.96 -8.91 44.78
N PHE A 24 -15.23 -7.88 43.99
CA PHE A 24 -16.17 -6.81 44.29
C PHE A 24 -17.61 -7.33 44.37
N TYR A 25 -17.99 -8.24 43.47
CA TYR A 25 -19.29 -8.91 43.51
C TYR A 25 -19.45 -9.75 44.79
N SER A 26 -18.43 -10.54 45.14
CA SER A 26 -18.44 -11.42 46.30
C SER A 26 -18.36 -10.67 47.65
N SER A 27 -17.56 -9.61 47.73
CA SER A 27 -17.27 -8.90 48.99
C SER A 27 -18.19 -7.69 49.28
N VAL A 28 -18.71 -7.04 48.24
CA VAL A 28 -19.48 -5.80 48.36
C VAL A 28 -20.94 -6.02 47.93
N ILE A 29 -21.18 -6.64 46.78
CA ILE A 29 -22.51 -6.68 46.15
C ILE A 29 -23.45 -7.72 46.76
N ASN A 30 -22.92 -8.83 47.26
CA ASN A 30 -23.71 -9.84 47.98
C ASN A 30 -24.45 -9.29 49.21
N LYS A 31 -24.03 -8.14 49.74
CA LYS A 31 -24.64 -7.46 50.91
C LYS A 31 -25.80 -6.52 50.55
N PHE A 32 -26.07 -6.27 49.26
CA PHE A 32 -27.15 -5.39 48.81
C PHE A 32 -28.42 -6.18 48.44
N SER A 33 -29.55 -5.49 48.26
CA SER A 33 -30.80 -6.10 47.82
C SER A 33 -30.68 -6.72 46.42
N ASP A 34 -31.46 -7.77 46.14
CA ASP A 34 -31.37 -8.48 44.86
C ASP A 34 -31.71 -7.58 43.65
N SER A 35 -32.58 -6.59 43.84
CA SER A 35 -32.85 -5.56 42.82
C SER A 35 -31.61 -4.71 42.48
N PHE A 36 -30.77 -4.39 43.47
CA PHE A 36 -29.52 -3.67 43.24
C PHE A 36 -28.48 -4.56 42.54
N LYS A 37 -28.38 -5.85 42.90
CA LYS A 37 -27.50 -6.81 42.22
C LYS A 37 -27.87 -6.95 40.74
N GLY A 38 -29.18 -7.03 40.44
CA GLY A 38 -29.70 -7.06 39.07
C GLY A 38 -29.34 -5.81 38.29
N ALA A 39 -29.56 -4.62 38.85
CA ALA A 39 -29.23 -3.35 38.23
C ALA A 39 -27.72 -3.18 37.98
N PHE A 40 -26.87 -3.56 38.95
CA PHE A 40 -25.42 -3.51 38.81
C PHE A 40 -24.90 -4.50 37.76
N PHE A 41 -25.45 -5.72 37.71
CA PHE A 41 -25.10 -6.68 36.68
C PHE A 41 -25.50 -6.19 35.29
N GLY A 42 -26.72 -5.62 35.15
CA GLY A 42 -27.16 -4.97 33.93
C GLY A 42 -26.22 -3.83 33.49
N PHE A 43 -25.72 -3.03 34.44
CA PHE A 43 -24.74 -1.98 34.18
C PHE A 43 -23.38 -2.53 33.69
N ILE A 44 -22.83 -3.57 34.34
CA ILE A 44 -21.59 -4.22 33.89
C ILE A 44 -21.76 -4.82 32.49
N VAL A 45 -22.86 -5.53 32.25
CA VAL A 45 -23.15 -6.10 30.93
C VAL A 45 -23.28 -5.00 29.89
N GLY A 46 -23.98 -3.90 30.22
CA GLY A 46 -24.12 -2.74 29.33
C GLY A 46 -22.78 -2.06 28.98
N ILE A 47 -21.89 -1.88 29.97
CA ILE A 47 -20.54 -1.37 29.71
C ILE A 47 -19.73 -2.39 28.90
N GLY A 48 -19.82 -3.67 29.23
CA GLY A 48 -19.13 -4.74 28.52
C GLY A 48 -19.53 -4.82 27.05
N THR A 49 -20.84 -4.78 26.75
CA THR A 49 -21.35 -4.76 25.37
C THR A 49 -20.97 -3.49 24.64
N PHE A 50 -20.98 -2.32 25.30
CA PHE A 50 -20.53 -1.07 24.70
C PHE A 50 -19.04 -1.11 24.33
N ILE A 51 -18.17 -1.53 25.25
CA ILE A 51 -16.72 -1.65 25.00
C ILE A 51 -16.46 -2.68 23.90
N PHE A 52 -17.14 -3.83 23.95
CA PHE A 52 -17.03 -4.87 22.93
C PHE A 52 -17.50 -4.37 21.56
N SER A 53 -18.63 -3.68 21.49
CA SER A 53 -19.15 -3.09 20.24
C SER A 53 -18.16 -2.09 19.66
N LYS A 54 -17.56 -1.22 20.49
CA LYS A 54 -16.55 -0.24 20.04
C LYS A 54 -15.25 -0.92 19.58
N PHE A 55 -14.86 -2.02 20.23
CA PHE A 55 -13.74 -2.84 19.81
C PHE A 55 -13.98 -3.46 18.42
N MET A 56 -15.15 -4.09 18.23
CA MET A 56 -15.54 -4.71 16.96
C MET A 56 -15.64 -3.69 15.81
N GLU A 57 -16.21 -2.51 16.09
CA GLU A 57 -16.27 -1.40 15.13
C GLU A 57 -14.87 -0.98 14.67
N THR A 58 -13.94 -0.85 15.61
CA THR A 58 -12.56 -0.44 15.32
C THR A 58 -11.82 -1.49 14.49
N GLN A 59 -11.97 -2.78 14.80
CA GLN A 59 -11.34 -3.86 14.03
C GLN A 59 -11.91 -3.95 12.61
N THR A 60 -13.22 -3.78 12.46
CA THR A 60 -13.88 -3.76 11.15
C THR A 60 -13.35 -2.62 10.28
N LYS A 61 -13.26 -1.40 10.83
CA LYS A 61 -12.70 -0.23 10.13
C LYS A 61 -11.24 -0.43 9.72
N ARG A 62 -10.43 -1.08 10.58
CA ARG A 62 -9.03 -1.44 10.28
C ARG A 62 -8.93 -2.41 9.11
N TYR A 63 -9.67 -3.52 9.19
CA TYR A 63 -9.67 -4.53 8.15
C TYR A 63 -10.10 -3.93 6.81
N ASN A 64 -11.18 -3.14 6.79
CA ASN A 64 -11.65 -2.47 5.58
C ASN A 64 -10.60 -1.51 5.00
N ALA A 65 -9.88 -0.76 5.84
CA ALA A 65 -8.80 0.11 5.38
C ALA A 65 -7.65 -0.69 4.76
N LEU A 66 -7.27 -1.83 5.35
CA LEU A 66 -6.23 -2.71 4.79
C LEU A 66 -6.63 -3.27 3.43
N VAL A 67 -7.86 -3.79 3.31
CA VAL A 67 -8.38 -4.32 2.04
C VAL A 67 -8.46 -3.24 0.97
N TYR A 68 -8.91 -2.03 1.33
CA TYR A 68 -8.95 -0.91 0.39
C TYR A 68 -7.56 -0.57 -0.14
N ILE A 69 -6.56 -0.45 0.74
CA ILE A 69 -5.19 -0.12 0.32
C ILE A 69 -4.58 -1.26 -0.50
N GLU A 70 -4.91 -2.52 -0.18
CA GLU A 70 -4.52 -3.66 -1.01
C GLU A 70 -5.01 -3.50 -2.46
N GLN A 71 -6.28 -3.13 -2.66
CA GLN A 71 -6.85 -2.92 -3.99
C GLN A 71 -6.18 -1.77 -4.74
N GLU A 72 -5.95 -0.63 -4.08
CA GLU A 72 -5.26 0.52 -4.67
C GLU A 72 -3.82 0.18 -5.09
N LEU A 73 -3.09 -0.56 -4.26
CA LEU A 73 -1.72 -1.00 -4.60
C LEU A 73 -1.70 -1.99 -5.76
N GLN A 74 -2.71 -2.86 -5.87
CA GLN A 74 -2.86 -3.75 -7.04
C GLN A 74 -3.14 -2.95 -8.32
N ALA A 75 -4.00 -1.93 -8.26
CA ALA A 75 -4.23 -1.04 -9.40
C ALA A 75 -2.92 -0.33 -9.82
N CYS A 76 -2.14 0.16 -8.86
CA CYS A 76 -0.84 0.78 -9.14
C CYS A 76 0.18 -0.17 -9.78
N ILE A 77 0.13 -1.49 -9.47
CA ILE A 77 0.96 -2.50 -10.15
C ILE A 77 0.62 -2.56 -11.63
N ASN A 78 -0.67 -2.56 -11.98
CA ASN A 78 -1.12 -2.60 -13.36
C ASN A 78 -0.70 -1.33 -14.11
N ASP A 79 -0.94 -0.15 -13.54
CA ASP A 79 -0.55 1.13 -14.15
C ASP A 79 0.96 1.24 -14.39
N LEU A 80 1.78 0.78 -13.44
CA LEU A 80 3.24 0.78 -13.60
C LEU A 80 3.69 -0.23 -14.66
N SER A 81 3.05 -1.39 -14.72
CA SER A 81 3.36 -2.41 -15.72
C SER A 81 3.03 -1.91 -17.13
N ASP A 82 1.90 -1.21 -17.29
CA ASP A 82 1.52 -0.56 -18.53
C ASP A 82 2.51 0.52 -18.93
N ASN A 83 2.88 1.40 -18.01
CA ASN A 83 3.90 2.42 -18.28
C ASN A 83 5.23 1.82 -18.71
N LYS A 84 5.67 0.73 -18.06
CA LYS A 84 6.91 0.04 -18.42
C LYS A 84 6.84 -0.49 -19.84
N PHE A 85 5.74 -1.16 -20.20
CA PHE A 85 5.50 -1.63 -21.57
C PHE A 85 5.53 -0.49 -22.59
N GLN A 86 4.87 0.64 -22.29
CA GLN A 86 4.87 1.81 -23.18
C GLN A 86 6.25 2.44 -23.32
N ILE A 87 7.00 2.57 -22.23
CA ILE A 87 8.37 3.07 -22.25
C ILE A 87 9.26 2.17 -23.12
N ASP A 88 9.17 0.85 -22.94
CA ASP A 88 9.96 -0.11 -23.73
C ASP A 88 9.63 0.02 -25.23
N LYS A 89 8.35 0.18 -25.58
CA LYS A 89 7.93 0.44 -26.97
C LYS A 89 8.52 1.74 -27.53
N ILE A 90 8.53 2.83 -26.76
CA ILE A 90 9.15 4.12 -27.18
C ILE A 90 10.65 3.93 -27.40
N LEU A 91 11.32 3.15 -26.55
CA LEU A 91 12.76 2.87 -26.66
C LEU A 91 13.09 2.06 -27.92
N GLU A 92 12.20 1.16 -28.36
CA GLU A 92 12.39 0.30 -29.53
C GLU A 92 11.98 0.95 -30.87
N SER A 93 10.85 1.65 -30.91
CA SER A 93 10.17 2.02 -32.17
C SER A 93 10.12 3.52 -32.47
N ASP A 94 10.64 4.38 -31.59
CA ASP A 94 10.56 5.86 -31.66
C ASP A 94 9.11 6.41 -31.66
N GLU A 95 8.09 5.56 -31.59
CA GLU A 95 6.69 5.95 -31.50
C GLU A 95 6.35 6.43 -30.08
N LEU A 96 6.01 7.71 -29.95
CA LEU A 96 5.44 8.23 -28.71
C LEU A 96 4.09 7.61 -28.44
N THR A 97 3.97 6.92 -27.32
CA THR A 97 2.70 6.44 -26.79
C THR A 97 2.32 7.17 -25.50
N LEU A 98 1.04 7.09 -25.15
CA LEU A 98 0.51 7.74 -23.95
C LEU A 98 1.06 7.04 -22.69
N LEU A 99 1.71 7.81 -21.81
CA LEU A 99 2.09 7.35 -20.47
C LEU A 99 1.02 7.80 -19.47
N PHE A 100 0.64 6.90 -18.57
CA PHE A 100 -0.43 7.14 -17.60
C PHE A 100 0.16 7.50 -16.23
N PRO A 101 -0.38 8.50 -15.51
CA PRO A 101 0.05 8.75 -14.14
C PRO A 101 -0.38 7.59 -13.22
N CYS A 102 0.54 7.12 -12.36
CA CYS A 102 0.23 6.14 -11.33
C CYS A 102 -0.14 6.86 -10.04
N GLU A 103 -1.36 6.71 -9.54
CA GLU A 103 -1.84 7.45 -8.36
C GLU A 103 -2.36 6.53 -7.28
N LEU A 104 -1.78 6.64 -6.08
CA LEU A 104 -2.31 5.97 -4.89
C LEU A 104 -3.42 6.83 -4.27
N ARG A 105 -4.69 6.45 -4.46
CA ARG A 105 -5.84 7.25 -4.00
C ARG A 105 -6.20 6.87 -2.58
N LEU A 106 -5.66 7.61 -1.62
CA LEU A 106 -5.91 7.39 -0.20
C LEU A 106 -6.77 8.50 0.39
N THR A 107 -7.78 8.11 1.18
CA THR A 107 -8.54 9.05 2.02
C THR A 107 -7.89 9.15 3.41
N GLU A 108 -8.13 10.27 4.09
CA GLU A 108 -7.68 10.45 5.48
C GLU A 108 -8.25 9.34 6.38
N GLU A 109 -9.48 8.89 6.12
CA GLU A 109 -10.11 7.82 6.88
C GLU A 109 -9.34 6.49 6.75
N HIS A 110 -8.95 6.10 5.54
CA HIS A 110 -8.17 4.87 5.33
C HIS A 110 -6.82 4.93 6.06
N ILE A 111 -6.15 6.07 6.02
CA ILE A 111 -4.86 6.28 6.71
C ILE A 111 -5.04 6.28 8.23
N LYS A 112 -6.10 6.93 8.73
CA LYS A 112 -6.40 6.98 10.17
C LYS A 112 -6.59 5.58 10.73
N HIS A 113 -7.34 4.74 10.02
CA HIS A 113 -7.73 3.41 10.48
C HIS A 113 -6.68 2.31 10.28
N LEU A 114 -5.57 2.54 9.59
CA LEU A 114 -4.47 1.55 9.45
C LEU A 114 -3.86 1.06 10.78
N GLY A 115 -3.94 1.85 11.85
CA GLY A 115 -3.52 1.48 13.21
C GLY A 115 -2.01 1.26 13.45
N ARG A 116 -1.18 1.10 12.40
CA ARG A 116 0.25 0.76 12.51
C ARG A 116 1.15 1.86 11.92
N MET A 117 1.97 2.50 12.75
CA MET A 117 2.85 3.60 12.31
C MET A 117 3.87 3.17 11.25
N GLY A 118 4.47 1.98 11.37
CA GLY A 118 5.42 1.48 10.37
C GLY A 118 4.78 1.37 8.97
N LEU A 119 3.60 0.74 8.89
CA LEU A 119 2.86 0.61 7.63
C LEU A 119 2.39 1.97 7.09
N LYS A 120 1.95 2.88 7.96
CA LYS A 120 1.62 4.25 7.54
C LYS A 120 2.83 4.95 6.91
N ASN A 121 4.01 4.83 7.52
CA ASN A 121 5.23 5.41 6.98
C ASN A 121 5.59 4.80 5.63
N ASP A 122 5.51 3.48 5.49
CA ASP A 122 5.75 2.79 4.22
C ASP A 122 4.82 3.32 3.10
N ILE A 123 3.54 3.48 3.42
CA ILE A 123 2.53 4.01 2.49
C ILE A 123 2.78 5.48 2.14
N PHE A 124 3.15 6.31 3.11
CA PHE A 124 3.51 7.70 2.85
C PHE A 124 4.77 7.83 1.99
N SER A 125 5.78 7.01 2.24
CA SER A 125 6.98 6.93 1.41
C SER A 125 6.62 6.56 -0.02
N LEU A 126 5.78 5.53 -0.22
CA LEU A 126 5.29 5.16 -1.54
C LEU A 126 4.53 6.28 -2.23
N TYR A 127 3.65 6.97 -1.52
CA TYR A 127 2.91 8.11 -2.05
C TYR A 127 3.85 9.22 -2.56
N VAL A 128 4.92 9.51 -1.83
CA VAL A 128 5.95 10.48 -2.27
C VAL A 128 6.67 9.98 -3.51
N ASP A 129 6.99 8.69 -3.58
CA ASP A 129 7.72 8.13 -4.73
C ASP A 129 6.85 8.06 -6.00
N PHE A 130 5.55 7.76 -5.88
CA PHE A 130 4.60 7.90 -7.00
C PHE A 130 4.54 9.34 -7.52
N LYS A 131 4.50 10.34 -6.62
CA LYS A 131 4.53 11.75 -7.03
C LYS A 131 5.80 12.11 -7.80
N LYS A 132 6.96 11.64 -7.34
CA LYS A 132 8.23 11.86 -8.04
C LYS A 132 8.21 11.19 -9.40
N TYR A 133 7.74 9.94 -9.48
CA TYR A 133 7.65 9.17 -10.72
C TYR A 133 6.79 9.89 -11.76
N ASN A 134 5.56 10.28 -11.38
CA ASN A 134 4.64 11.01 -12.25
C ASN A 134 5.21 12.37 -12.68
N HIS A 135 5.88 13.07 -11.75
CA HIS A 135 6.52 14.34 -12.07
C HIS A 135 7.64 14.15 -13.09
N SER A 136 8.49 13.14 -12.93
CA SER A 136 9.56 12.83 -13.86
C SER A 136 9.03 12.50 -15.26
N ILE A 137 7.97 11.68 -15.37
CA ILE A 137 7.30 11.40 -16.65
C ILE A 137 6.81 12.71 -17.29
N LYS A 138 6.05 13.50 -16.54
CA LYS A 138 5.47 14.75 -17.03
C LYS A 138 6.54 15.72 -17.51
N THR A 139 7.59 15.91 -16.73
CA THR A 139 8.69 16.82 -17.09
C THR A 139 9.46 16.33 -18.32
N ALA A 140 9.72 15.03 -18.44
CA ALA A 140 10.39 14.48 -19.62
C ALA A 140 9.56 14.68 -20.89
N LEU A 141 8.25 14.41 -20.82
CA LEU A 141 7.32 14.63 -21.93
C LEU A 141 7.23 16.11 -22.33
N GLU A 142 7.03 17.01 -21.36
CA GLU A 142 6.92 18.45 -21.62
C GLU A 142 8.19 19.03 -22.26
N ILE A 143 9.37 18.62 -21.78
CA ILE A 143 10.66 19.06 -22.34
C ILE A 143 10.80 18.55 -23.78
N TYR A 144 10.48 17.28 -24.01
CA TYR A 144 10.57 16.68 -25.34
C TYR A 144 9.62 17.36 -26.34
N GLU A 145 8.34 17.47 -25.99
CA GLU A 145 7.31 18.09 -26.84
C GLU A 145 7.62 19.55 -27.16
N ARG A 146 8.03 20.34 -26.15
CA ARG A 146 8.40 21.75 -26.33
C ARG A 146 9.57 21.91 -27.29
N ASN A 147 10.62 21.10 -27.13
CA ASN A 147 11.79 21.21 -27.98
C ASN A 147 11.47 20.76 -29.41
N VAL A 148 10.85 19.60 -29.58
CA VAL A 148 10.51 19.07 -30.91
C VAL A 148 9.55 20.00 -31.67
N SER A 149 8.53 20.55 -31.00
CA SER A 149 7.60 21.50 -31.63
C SER A 149 8.30 22.80 -32.04
N THR A 150 9.18 23.34 -31.20
CA THR A 150 9.96 24.55 -31.51
C THR A 150 10.81 24.36 -32.77
N PHE A 151 11.52 23.23 -32.88
CA PHE A 151 12.38 22.97 -34.03
C PHE A 151 11.61 22.61 -35.31
N LYS A 152 10.44 21.96 -35.20
CA LYS A 152 9.52 21.78 -36.33
C LYS A 152 8.98 23.12 -36.85
N ASN A 153 8.72 24.07 -35.97
CA ASN A 153 8.32 25.42 -36.35
C ASN A 153 9.45 26.20 -37.05
N PHE A 154 10.72 25.98 -36.68
CA PHE A 154 11.84 26.57 -37.39
C PHE A 154 12.03 25.97 -38.79
N GLU A 155 11.82 24.65 -38.94
CA GLU A 155 11.85 23.97 -40.25
C GLU A 155 10.77 24.54 -41.19
N SER A 156 9.55 24.74 -40.69
CA SER A 156 8.45 25.30 -41.49
C SER A 156 8.63 26.78 -41.84
N GLN A 157 9.42 27.52 -41.05
CA GLN A 157 9.76 28.92 -41.29
C GLN A 157 11.03 29.11 -42.15
N GLY A 158 11.68 28.03 -42.59
CA GLY A 158 12.85 28.08 -43.47
C GLY A 158 14.15 28.58 -42.81
N PHE A 159 14.18 28.66 -41.48
CA PHE A 159 15.40 29.01 -40.75
C PHE A 159 16.30 27.76 -40.65
N THR A 160 17.56 27.87 -41.10
CA THR A 160 18.64 26.84 -41.11
C THR A 160 18.54 25.72 -42.17
N ARG A 161 19.70 25.11 -42.51
CA ARG A 161 19.78 23.94 -43.41
C ARG A 161 18.98 22.80 -42.79
N THR A 162 18.03 22.24 -43.52
CA THR A 162 17.13 21.16 -43.07
C THR A 162 17.85 19.94 -42.48
N SER A 163 19.11 19.69 -42.88
CA SER A 163 19.98 18.66 -42.29
C SER A 163 20.28 18.89 -40.80
N ASP A 164 20.47 20.14 -40.40
CA ASP A 164 20.93 20.51 -39.06
C ASP A 164 19.78 20.44 -38.06
N ILE A 165 18.58 20.85 -38.48
CA ILE A 165 17.35 20.71 -37.68
C ILE A 165 17.03 19.24 -37.42
N LYS A 166 17.13 18.38 -38.44
CA LYS A 166 16.91 16.93 -38.30
C LYS A 166 17.91 16.31 -37.33
N ALA A 167 19.17 16.73 -37.37
CA ALA A 167 20.19 16.27 -36.42
C ALA A 167 19.87 16.71 -34.98
N ILE A 168 19.39 17.96 -34.79
CA ILE A 168 18.97 18.49 -33.49
C ILE A 168 17.74 17.74 -32.95
N ILE A 169 16.71 17.51 -33.77
CA ILE A 169 15.54 16.74 -33.34
C ILE A 169 15.95 15.32 -32.91
N LYS A 170 16.86 14.69 -33.66
CA LYS A 170 17.40 13.37 -33.32
C LYS A 170 18.16 13.37 -32.00
N SER A 171 18.93 14.42 -31.68
CA SER A 171 19.64 14.50 -30.40
C SER A 171 18.68 14.68 -29.22
N TYR A 172 17.61 15.46 -29.36
CA TYR A 172 16.55 15.56 -28.35
C TYR A 172 15.80 14.24 -28.15
N HIS A 173 15.57 13.50 -29.23
CA HIS A 173 14.98 12.16 -29.13
C HIS A 173 15.88 11.20 -28.33
N GLN A 174 17.18 11.21 -28.60
CA GLN A 174 18.14 10.40 -27.84
C GLN A 174 18.21 10.82 -26.36
N TYR A 175 18.15 12.12 -26.08
CA TYR A 175 18.09 12.64 -24.71
C TYR A 175 16.83 12.18 -23.99
N PHE A 176 15.66 12.29 -24.63
CA PHE A 176 14.39 11.82 -24.08
C PHE A 176 14.42 10.30 -23.79
N LYS A 177 14.95 9.49 -24.71
CA LYS A 177 15.14 8.05 -24.46
C LYS A 177 16.03 7.77 -23.23
N THR A 178 17.04 8.61 -23.01
CA THR A 178 17.92 8.46 -21.84
C THR A 178 17.14 8.75 -20.55
N GLN A 179 16.34 9.82 -20.54
CA GLN A 179 15.44 10.13 -19.41
C GLN A 179 14.42 9.01 -19.17
N LEU A 180 13.82 8.44 -20.22
CA LEU A 180 12.88 7.34 -20.09
C LEU A 180 13.50 6.08 -19.48
N LYS A 181 14.76 5.76 -19.80
CA LYS A 181 15.48 4.63 -19.16
C LYS A 181 15.66 4.86 -17.66
N GLU A 182 16.00 6.08 -17.26
CA GLU A 182 16.14 6.43 -15.84
C GLU A 182 14.80 6.38 -15.11
N ILE A 183 13.74 6.88 -15.75
CA ILE A 183 12.37 6.80 -15.24
C ILE A 183 11.94 5.34 -15.08
N ASN A 184 12.22 4.48 -16.07
CA ASN A 184 11.89 3.05 -16.00
C ASN A 184 12.61 2.35 -14.83
N ALA A 185 13.90 2.64 -14.65
CA ALA A 185 14.68 2.11 -13.52
C ALA A 185 14.19 2.65 -12.16
N PHE A 186 13.68 3.88 -12.11
CA PHE A 186 13.01 4.39 -10.91
C PHE A 186 11.66 3.70 -10.69
N GLY A 187 10.89 3.45 -11.76
CA GLY A 187 9.66 2.66 -11.74
C GLY A 187 9.84 1.28 -11.13
N ASP A 188 10.93 0.57 -11.47
CA ASP A 188 11.28 -0.73 -10.84
C ASP A 188 11.44 -0.62 -9.32
N LYS A 189 12.02 0.48 -8.82
CA LYS A 189 12.14 0.72 -7.36
C LYS A 189 10.78 0.97 -6.72
N VAL A 190 9.92 1.76 -7.38
CA VAL A 190 8.54 1.99 -6.91
C VAL A 190 7.78 0.66 -6.87
N PHE A 191 7.93 -0.17 -7.91
CA PHE A 191 7.29 -1.48 -8.02
C PHE A 191 7.68 -2.42 -6.86
N GLU A 192 8.98 -2.52 -6.54
CA GLU A 192 9.44 -3.31 -5.38
C GLU A 192 8.93 -2.74 -4.04
N GLY A 193 8.80 -1.42 -3.94
CA GLY A 193 8.18 -0.75 -2.80
C GLY A 193 6.72 -1.18 -2.64
N ILE A 194 5.94 -1.19 -3.73
CA ILE A 194 4.55 -1.62 -3.73
C ILE A 194 4.44 -3.06 -3.27
N LYS A 195 5.23 -3.98 -3.85
CA LYS A 195 5.25 -5.41 -3.44
C LYS A 195 5.48 -5.54 -1.95
N THR A 196 6.50 -4.85 -1.43
CA THR A 196 6.84 -4.90 0.00
C THR A 196 5.68 -4.42 0.87
N CYS A 197 4.99 -3.35 0.47
CA CYS A 197 3.85 -2.82 1.19
C CYS A 197 2.62 -3.74 1.11
N LEU A 198 2.34 -4.30 -0.06
CA LEU A 198 1.23 -5.22 -0.30
C LEU A 198 1.36 -6.48 0.57
N ILE A 199 2.55 -7.05 0.63
CA ILE A 199 2.87 -8.19 1.50
C ILE A 199 2.59 -7.81 2.97
N LYS A 200 3.09 -6.66 3.44
CA LYS A 200 2.79 -6.18 4.81
C LYS A 200 1.29 -6.09 5.07
N ILE A 201 0.54 -5.51 4.13
CA ILE A 201 -0.92 -5.34 4.24
C ILE A 201 -1.62 -6.69 4.30
N ARG A 202 -1.30 -7.62 3.40
CA ARG A 202 -1.89 -8.97 3.37
C ARG A 202 -1.60 -9.75 4.65
N PHE A 203 -0.39 -9.66 5.18
CA PHE A 203 -0.03 -10.24 6.48
C PHE A 203 -0.94 -9.69 7.58
N PHE A 204 -1.05 -8.37 7.65
CA PHE A 204 -1.81 -7.69 8.67
C PHE A 204 -3.32 -7.89 8.52
N ALA A 205 -3.85 -7.95 7.30
CA ALA A 205 -5.25 -8.28 7.04
C ALA A 205 -5.56 -9.71 7.52
N LYS A 206 -4.63 -10.67 7.32
CA LYS A 206 -4.77 -12.04 7.82
C LYS A 206 -4.76 -12.11 9.35
N VAL A 207 -3.85 -11.38 10.01
CA VAL A 207 -3.77 -11.32 11.48
C VAL A 207 -5.03 -10.67 12.05
N ASP A 208 -5.45 -9.53 11.49
CA ASP A 208 -6.57 -8.73 11.98
C ASP A 208 -7.94 -9.35 11.64
N LYS A 209 -8.01 -10.30 10.69
CA LYS A 209 -9.21 -11.10 10.41
C LYS A 209 -9.64 -11.96 11.61
N THR A 210 -8.71 -12.29 12.51
CA THR A 210 -9.05 -13.03 13.73
C THR A 210 -9.65 -12.08 14.77
N LEU A 211 -10.95 -12.26 15.08
CA LEU A 211 -11.71 -11.45 16.03
C LEU A 211 -11.08 -11.35 17.45
N PHE A 212 -10.14 -12.25 17.76
CA PHE A 212 -9.44 -12.36 19.04
C PHE A 212 -8.02 -11.80 19.03
N ALA A 213 -7.57 -11.15 17.95
CA ALA A 213 -6.34 -10.37 17.95
C ALA A 213 -6.54 -9.13 18.85
N SER A 214 -6.39 -9.34 20.16
CA SER A 214 -6.44 -8.28 21.16
C SER A 214 -5.50 -7.14 20.76
N ASN A 215 -5.81 -5.90 21.14
CA ASN A 215 -4.89 -4.78 20.97
C ASN A 215 -3.50 -5.04 21.64
N LEU A 216 -3.38 -6.05 22.53
CA LEU A 216 -2.12 -6.54 23.09
C LEU A 216 -1.36 -7.50 22.14
N GLY A 217 -2.05 -8.23 21.27
CA GLY A 217 -1.47 -9.03 20.19
C GLY A 217 -0.94 -8.19 19.03
N GLN A 218 -1.40 -6.94 18.89
CA GLN A 218 -0.90 -6.00 17.88
C GLN A 218 0.57 -5.61 18.05
N ALA A 219 1.14 -5.79 19.25
CA ALA A 219 2.53 -5.45 19.55
C ALA A 219 3.51 -6.61 19.34
N TYR A 220 3.04 -7.85 19.18
CA TYR A 220 3.90 -9.05 19.17
C TYR A 220 3.40 -10.06 18.13
N TYR A 221 3.77 -9.83 16.87
CA TYR A 221 3.98 -10.94 15.94
C TYR A 221 5.42 -11.45 16.13
N ASP A 222 5.65 -12.75 15.98
CA ASP A 222 7.02 -13.25 15.94
C ASP A 222 7.70 -12.68 14.70
N LYS A 223 8.76 -11.91 14.89
CA LYS A 223 9.53 -11.31 13.78
C LYS A 223 9.99 -12.38 12.80
N LYS A 224 10.34 -13.59 13.28
CA LYS A 224 10.73 -14.72 12.42
C LYS A 224 9.55 -15.26 11.61
N GLU A 225 8.37 -15.32 12.20
CA GLU A 225 7.15 -15.73 11.49
C GLU A 225 6.79 -14.72 10.41
N PHE A 226 6.90 -13.43 10.72
CA PHE A 226 6.70 -12.36 9.75
C PHE A 226 7.75 -12.40 8.62
N GLU A 227 9.03 -12.58 8.92
CA GLU A 227 10.10 -12.71 7.92
C GLU A 227 9.91 -13.93 7.00
N LYS A 228 9.48 -15.06 7.58
CA LYS A 228 9.11 -16.25 6.81
C LYS A 228 7.94 -15.95 5.89
N TRP A 229 6.91 -15.29 6.42
CA TRP A 229 5.71 -14.93 5.66
C TRP A 229 6.04 -13.93 4.54
N LEU A 230 6.88 -12.92 4.81
CA LEU A 230 7.38 -11.99 3.80
C LEU A 230 8.01 -12.75 2.63
N THR A 231 8.82 -13.77 2.93
CA THR A 231 9.55 -14.54 1.92
C THR A 231 8.60 -15.43 1.10
N GLU A 232 7.65 -16.10 1.76
CA GLU A 232 6.67 -16.97 1.11
C GLU A 232 5.66 -16.18 0.27
N ASP A 233 5.10 -15.10 0.83
CA ASP A 233 4.10 -14.28 0.14
C ASP A 233 4.75 -13.43 -0.96
N LYS A 234 6.03 -13.04 -0.83
CA LYS A 234 6.77 -12.43 -1.95
C LYS A 234 6.80 -13.34 -3.17
N LYS A 235 7.17 -14.62 -3.00
CA LYS A 235 7.20 -15.59 -4.10
C LYS A 235 5.82 -15.78 -4.73
N ARG A 236 4.79 -15.86 -3.88
CA ARG A 236 3.41 -15.98 -4.34
C ARG A 236 2.98 -14.74 -5.14
N LEU A 237 3.27 -13.55 -4.64
CA LEU A 237 2.93 -12.30 -5.31
C LEU A 237 3.67 -12.16 -6.64
N GLU A 238 4.96 -12.54 -6.70
CA GLU A 238 5.71 -12.58 -7.95
C GLU A 238 5.06 -13.51 -8.98
N TYR A 239 4.61 -14.69 -8.55
CA TYR A 239 3.85 -15.59 -9.41
C TYR A 239 2.51 -14.99 -9.88
N GLU A 240 1.74 -14.35 -8.98
CA GLU A 240 0.47 -13.68 -9.33
C GLU A 240 0.67 -12.56 -10.36
N ILE A 241 1.75 -11.79 -10.22
CA ILE A 241 2.12 -10.72 -11.16
C ILE A 241 2.53 -11.31 -12.51
N GLU A 242 3.37 -12.34 -12.54
CA GLU A 242 3.80 -13.00 -13.77
C GLU A 242 2.62 -13.65 -14.52
N GLU A 243 1.71 -14.29 -13.79
CA GLU A 243 0.50 -14.89 -14.38
C GLU A 243 -0.41 -13.83 -14.98
N THR A 244 -0.59 -12.70 -14.29
CA THR A 244 -1.38 -11.58 -14.79
C THR A 244 -0.75 -10.97 -16.04
N ALA A 245 0.57 -10.73 -16.03
CA ALA A 245 1.29 -10.21 -17.18
C ALA A 245 1.19 -11.12 -18.42
N LYS A 246 1.26 -12.45 -18.23
CA LYS A 246 1.09 -13.43 -19.32
C LYS A 246 -0.31 -13.37 -19.93
N ARG A 247 -1.35 -13.31 -19.10
CA ARG A 247 -2.74 -13.17 -19.58
C ARG A 247 -2.94 -11.88 -20.36
N ASP A 248 -2.43 -10.77 -19.85
CA ASP A 248 -2.55 -9.47 -20.51
C ASP A 248 -1.82 -9.46 -21.86
N GLU A 249 -0.67 -10.13 -21.96
CA GLU A 249 0.07 -10.29 -23.21
C GLU A 249 -0.69 -11.16 -24.23
N GLU A 250 -1.31 -12.27 -23.77
CA GLU A 250 -2.16 -13.13 -24.62
C GLU A 250 -3.40 -12.40 -25.12
N GLU A 251 -4.09 -11.64 -24.25
CA GLU A 251 -5.24 -10.82 -24.64
C GLU A 251 -4.85 -9.76 -25.68
N ARG A 252 -3.73 -9.07 -25.48
CA ARG A 252 -3.22 -8.07 -26.45
C ARG A 252 -2.89 -8.68 -27.82
N LYS A 253 -2.34 -9.91 -27.85
CA LYS A 253 -2.08 -10.65 -29.10
C LYS A 253 -3.36 -11.10 -29.81
N ASN A 254 -4.44 -11.35 -29.07
CA ASN A 254 -5.73 -11.75 -29.63
C ASN A 254 -6.53 -10.57 -30.20
N VAL A 255 -6.38 -9.36 -29.62
CA VAL A 255 -7.05 -8.13 -30.12
C VAL A 255 -6.37 -7.55 -31.37
N SER A 256 -5.11 -7.94 -31.63
CA SER A 256 -4.32 -7.49 -32.79
C SER A 256 -4.40 -8.42 -34.02
N ARG A 257 -5.29 -9.43 -34.00
CA ARG A 257 -5.64 -10.32 -35.13
C ARG A 257 -7.04 -10.03 -35.62
#